data_AF-A0A2I8EZS8-F1
#
_entry.id   AF-A0A2I8EZS8-F1
#
_cell.length_a   1.000
_cell.length_b   1.000
_cell.length_c   1.000
_cell.angle_alpha   90.00
_cell.angle_beta   90.00
_cell.angle_gamma   90.00
#
_symmetry.space_group_name_H-M   'P 1'
#
loop_
_entity.id
_entity.type
_entity.pdbx_description
1 polymer ?
#
loop_
_entity_poly.entity_id
_entity_poly.type
_entity_poly.pdbx_seq_one_letter_code
_entity_poly.pdbx_strand_id
1 'polypeptide(L)'
;MSSFFGAIQHWFAGDLYGRHLGLILQEVGSRQPEALTSFLKDVFAIHRDELRNVRFQAEYRFRGLRGWRRADLAVFREDEDEPFVLVEIKYFDKPMPETEVKPAQLADYAAWKRRKGAGHHVLLLSRELYRSEGIEARRWDALTRHLRKFSARSELVAMLIEYLEEEGNAMQDIDGRALTRYLKRLLCNKPGANNLNGPVEFAALLKNVQLVSGVFHGHFKTAWRSAGLSTEGEGYDRRSKVASIDFELWNRLKPVKNVEVLLDDDGRLWNEYKNGGTVFVFARHSLGHAENWMRVRYGMLFEITPENDENNPPKAFLRAEVRGRAIYNNGLAIHRERKIDFVHLTDSVERYSEKIETHLSKLILDVVGKTLDAKLHLNAQQKKALSLLKRSLSSNQQPRLLDAAA
;
A
#
# COMPACT_ATOMS: atom_id res chain seq x y z
N MET A 1 25.08 6.64 -30.48
CA MET A 1 23.78 6.93 -29.85
C MET A 1 23.50 5.86 -28.82
N SER A 2 23.71 6.13 -27.53
CA SER A 2 23.33 5.21 -26.46
C SER A 2 21.83 5.34 -26.21
N SER A 3 21.09 4.24 -26.34
CA SER A 3 19.66 4.18 -26.01
C SER A 3 19.42 4.67 -24.58
N PHE A 4 18.49 5.60 -24.38
CA PHE A 4 17.98 6.04 -23.07
C PHE A 4 17.68 4.84 -22.14
N PHE A 5 17.24 3.73 -22.73
CA PHE A 5 16.90 2.51 -22.01
C PHE A 5 18.12 1.64 -21.63
N GLY A 6 19.23 1.71 -22.37
CA GLY A 6 20.49 1.06 -21.98
C GLY A 6 21.13 1.69 -20.74
N ALA A 7 20.86 2.97 -20.49
CA ALA A 7 21.26 3.66 -19.26
C ALA A 7 20.34 3.32 -18.07
N ILE A 8 19.04 3.14 -18.33
CA ILE A 8 18.00 2.78 -17.34
C ILE A 8 18.31 1.44 -16.64
N GLN A 9 18.66 0.36 -17.36
CA GLN A 9 18.89 -0.96 -16.73
C GLN A 9 19.97 -0.96 -15.63
N HIS A 10 21.00 -0.12 -15.75
CA HIS A 10 22.03 0.02 -14.70
C HIS A 10 21.60 0.91 -13.53
N TRP A 11 20.56 1.72 -13.68
CA TRP A 11 20.08 2.68 -12.67
C TRP A 11 19.15 2.05 -11.62
N PHE A 12 18.47 0.95 -11.96
CA PHE A 12 17.54 0.26 -11.04
C PHE A 12 18.21 -0.78 -10.12
N ALA A 13 19.51 -1.04 -10.29
CA ALA A 13 20.30 -1.86 -9.38
C ALA A 13 20.81 -1.08 -8.13
N GLY A 14 20.60 0.24 -8.07
CA GLY A 14 21.13 1.12 -7.03
C GLY A 14 20.07 1.74 -6.10
N ASP A 15 20.49 2.11 -4.88
CA ASP A 15 19.68 2.64 -3.77
C ASP A 15 18.98 4.01 -3.97
N LEU A 16 18.78 4.48 -5.21
CA LEU A 16 18.31 5.86 -5.54
C LEU A 16 16.88 5.94 -6.12
N TYR A 17 16.06 4.91 -5.93
CA TYR A 17 14.77 4.65 -6.59
C TYR A 17 13.82 5.85 -6.84
N GLY A 18 13.57 6.74 -5.87
CA GLY A 18 12.63 7.87 -6.05
C GLY A 18 13.10 8.93 -7.05
N ARG A 19 14.41 9.14 -7.16
CA ARG A 19 15.02 10.13 -8.06
C ARG A 19 14.84 9.75 -9.53
N HIS A 20 14.89 8.46 -9.84
CA HIS A 20 14.68 7.96 -11.19
C HIS A 20 13.25 8.22 -11.69
N LEU A 21 12.27 8.15 -10.79
CA LEU A 21 10.88 8.46 -11.14
C LEU A 21 10.70 9.94 -11.48
N GLY A 22 11.39 10.85 -10.81
CA GLY A 22 11.42 12.27 -11.19
C GLY A 22 11.94 12.48 -12.62
N LEU A 23 13.02 11.78 -12.99
CA LEU A 23 13.58 11.81 -14.35
C LEU A 23 12.63 11.21 -15.40
N ILE A 24 11.99 10.07 -15.10
CA ILE A 24 11.00 9.46 -16.00
C ILE A 24 9.81 10.41 -16.18
N LEU A 25 9.31 11.04 -15.11
CA LEU A 25 8.23 12.01 -15.20
C LEU A 25 8.63 13.25 -15.99
N GLN A 26 9.86 13.74 -15.86
CA GLN A 26 10.36 14.81 -16.74
C GLN A 26 10.29 14.36 -18.21
N GLU A 27 10.74 13.15 -18.53
CA GLU A 27 10.74 12.64 -19.91
C GLU A 27 9.30 12.48 -20.45
N VAL A 28 8.38 11.94 -19.65
CA VAL A 28 6.95 11.88 -19.98
C VAL A 28 6.39 13.28 -20.21
N GLY A 29 6.70 14.24 -19.33
CA GLY A 29 6.27 15.63 -19.45
C GLY A 29 6.82 16.34 -20.69
N SER A 30 7.98 15.91 -21.17
CA SER A 30 8.65 16.50 -22.34
C SER A 30 8.11 15.93 -23.66
N ARG A 31 7.85 14.61 -23.70
CA ARG A 31 7.31 13.92 -24.90
C ARG A 31 5.79 13.98 -25.00
N GLN A 32 5.11 14.01 -23.86
CA GLN A 32 3.65 13.96 -23.76
C GLN A 32 3.14 14.86 -22.60
N PRO A 33 3.30 16.19 -22.72
CA PRO A 33 2.96 17.14 -21.65
C PRO A 33 1.50 17.04 -21.20
N GLU A 34 0.57 16.69 -22.10
CA GLU A 34 -0.85 16.49 -21.77
C GLU A 34 -1.06 15.44 -20.67
N ALA A 35 -0.22 14.39 -20.63
CA ALA A 35 -0.35 13.32 -19.65
C ALA A 35 -0.18 13.82 -18.21
N LEU A 36 0.85 14.64 -17.97
CA LEU A 36 1.15 15.18 -16.65
C LEU A 36 0.36 16.46 -16.34
N THR A 37 0.14 17.34 -17.31
CA THR A 37 -0.68 18.55 -17.08
C THR A 37 -2.12 18.20 -16.74
N SER A 38 -2.74 17.25 -17.44
CA SER A 38 -4.08 16.78 -17.08
C SER A 38 -4.08 16.09 -15.72
N PHE A 39 -3.00 15.44 -15.31
CA PHE A 39 -2.90 14.83 -13.98
C PHE A 39 -2.89 15.89 -12.87
N LEU A 40 -2.04 16.91 -13.02
CA LEU A 40 -1.98 18.05 -12.10
C LEU A 40 -3.32 18.78 -12.00
N LYS A 41 -4.04 18.90 -13.12
CA LYS A 41 -5.38 19.48 -13.14
C LYS A 41 -6.41 18.58 -12.46
N ASP A 42 -6.56 17.34 -12.92
CA ASP A 42 -7.70 16.50 -12.55
C ASP A 42 -7.53 15.89 -11.15
N VAL A 43 -6.29 15.64 -10.71
CA VAL A 43 -6.02 14.97 -9.41
C VAL A 43 -5.62 15.95 -8.31
N PHE A 44 -4.89 17.02 -8.65
CA PHE A 44 -4.45 18.07 -7.71
C PHE A 44 -5.22 19.39 -7.84
N ALA A 45 -6.24 19.45 -8.71
CA ALA A 45 -7.10 20.62 -8.89
C ALA A 45 -6.35 21.92 -9.24
N ILE A 46 -5.17 21.84 -9.87
CA ILE A 46 -4.46 23.02 -10.37
C ILE A 46 -5.20 23.56 -11.59
N HIS A 47 -5.43 24.89 -11.65
CA HIS A 47 -6.24 25.48 -12.70
C HIS A 47 -5.61 25.27 -14.08
N ARG A 48 -6.44 24.96 -15.09
CA ARG A 48 -5.95 24.66 -16.45
C ARG A 48 -5.12 25.79 -17.04
N ASP A 49 -5.46 27.04 -16.73
CA ASP A 49 -4.75 28.20 -17.26
C ASP A 49 -3.33 28.33 -16.71
N GLU A 50 -3.05 27.79 -15.53
CA GLU A 50 -1.70 27.76 -14.96
C GLU A 50 -0.82 26.67 -15.58
N LEU A 51 -1.43 25.73 -16.32
CA LEU A 51 -0.78 24.56 -16.90
C LEU A 51 -0.55 24.69 -18.40
N ARG A 52 -0.77 25.89 -18.98
CA ARG A 52 -0.47 26.17 -20.39
C ARG A 52 1.05 26.25 -20.59
N ASN A 53 1.55 25.55 -21.60
CA ASN A 53 2.96 25.57 -22.04
C ASN A 53 3.98 25.34 -20.91
N VAL A 54 3.63 24.51 -19.92
CA VAL A 54 4.53 24.23 -18.82
C VAL A 54 5.71 23.36 -19.25
N ARG A 55 6.85 23.58 -18.59
CA ARG A 55 8.02 22.69 -18.67
C ARG A 55 8.23 21.95 -17.36
N PHE A 56 8.68 20.72 -17.49
CA PHE A 56 9.01 19.85 -16.37
C PHE A 56 10.53 19.76 -16.22
N GLN A 57 11.01 19.81 -14.99
CA GLN A 57 12.44 19.68 -14.69
C GLN A 57 12.64 18.87 -13.42
N ALA A 58 13.32 17.74 -13.55
CA ALA A 58 13.76 16.93 -12.44
C ALA A 58 14.95 17.58 -11.73
N GLU A 59 15.16 17.20 -10.47
CA GLU A 59 16.34 17.60 -9.70
C GLU A 59 16.52 19.13 -9.51
N TYR A 60 15.43 19.90 -9.54
CA TYR A 60 15.48 21.35 -9.39
C TYR A 60 15.97 21.75 -7.99
N ARG A 61 16.93 22.67 -7.93
CA ARG A 61 17.49 23.16 -6.66
C ARG A 61 16.71 24.37 -6.16
N PHE A 62 16.22 24.30 -4.94
CA PHE A 62 15.52 25.39 -4.27
C PHE A 62 16.12 25.65 -2.88
N ARG A 63 15.93 26.87 -2.36
CA ARG A 63 16.34 27.20 -0.99
C ARG A 63 15.25 26.72 -0.03
N GLY A 64 15.54 25.84 0.92
CA GLY A 64 14.67 25.43 2.04
C GLY A 64 14.89 26.28 3.30
N LEU A 65 14.41 25.81 4.46
CA LEU A 65 14.72 26.41 5.78
C LEU A 65 16.17 26.17 6.15
N ARG A 66 16.64 24.93 5.95
CA ARG A 66 17.96 24.45 6.41
C ARG A 66 19.03 24.53 5.32
N GLY A 67 18.84 25.38 4.31
CA GLY A 67 19.77 25.56 3.18
C GLY A 67 19.21 25.05 1.85
N TRP A 68 20.10 24.82 0.87
CA TRP A 68 19.70 24.33 -0.44
C TRP A 68 19.17 22.90 -0.39
N ARG A 69 18.11 22.67 -1.16
CA ARG A 69 17.42 21.41 -1.34
C ARG A 69 17.22 21.14 -2.82
N ARG A 70 16.84 19.90 -3.12
CA ARG A 70 16.59 19.42 -4.47
C ARG A 70 15.20 18.80 -4.48
N ALA A 71 14.36 19.23 -5.42
CA ALA A 71 13.08 18.62 -5.68
C ALA A 71 13.20 17.50 -6.71
N ASP A 72 12.38 16.46 -6.54
CA ASP A 72 12.36 15.33 -7.49
C ASP A 72 11.84 15.78 -8.85
N LEU A 73 10.82 16.64 -8.86
CA LEU A 73 10.29 17.27 -10.06
C LEU A 73 9.80 18.69 -9.74
N ALA A 74 10.02 19.62 -10.67
CA ALA A 74 9.53 20.98 -10.62
C ALA A 74 8.80 21.32 -11.93
N VAL A 75 7.77 22.16 -11.83
CA VAL A 75 6.96 22.60 -12.96
C VAL A 75 7.02 24.11 -13.05
N PHE A 76 7.33 24.60 -14.24
CA PHE A 76 7.49 26.02 -14.55
C PHE A 76 6.46 26.40 -15.59
N ARG A 77 5.98 27.64 -15.53
CA ARG A 77 5.29 28.23 -16.68
C ARG A 77 6.31 28.56 -17.77
N GLU A 78 5.80 28.76 -18.98
CA GLU A 78 6.61 29.23 -20.09
C GLU A 78 7.31 30.54 -19.69
N ASP A 79 8.62 30.62 -19.96
CA ASP A 79 9.51 31.75 -19.67
C ASP A 79 9.73 32.13 -18.19
N GLU A 80 9.19 31.36 -17.23
CA GLU A 80 9.51 31.57 -15.81
C GLU A 80 10.80 30.84 -15.39
N ASP A 81 11.69 31.56 -14.69
CA ASP A 81 12.92 31.03 -14.10
C ASP A 81 12.69 30.29 -12.77
N GLU A 82 11.53 30.52 -12.15
CA GLU A 82 11.13 29.90 -10.90
C GLU A 82 9.93 28.97 -11.09
N PRO A 83 9.87 27.83 -10.41
CA PRO A 83 8.76 26.91 -10.56
C PRO A 83 7.56 27.36 -9.71
N PHE A 84 6.36 27.18 -10.26
CA PHE A 84 5.12 27.37 -9.49
C PHE A 84 4.67 26.07 -8.80
N VAL A 85 5.19 24.90 -9.21
CA VAL A 85 4.94 23.62 -8.53
C VAL A 85 6.26 22.93 -8.19
N LEU A 86 6.38 22.47 -6.95
CA LEU A 86 7.37 21.48 -6.56
C LEU A 86 6.70 20.16 -6.21
N VAL A 87 7.25 19.05 -6.71
CA VAL A 87 6.76 17.70 -6.48
C VAL A 87 7.85 16.90 -5.77
N GLU A 88 7.50 16.36 -4.60
CA GLU A 88 8.31 15.39 -3.86
C GLU A 88 7.76 13.98 -4.10
N ILE A 89 8.67 13.02 -4.32
CA ILE A 89 8.35 11.64 -4.63
C ILE A 89 8.87 10.73 -3.49
N LYS A 90 7.95 10.04 -2.82
CA LYS A 90 8.25 9.05 -1.77
C LYS A 90 7.96 7.64 -2.27
N TYR A 91 9.03 6.97 -2.68
CA TYR A 91 9.00 5.62 -3.23
C TYR A 91 9.05 4.53 -2.16
N PHE A 92 10.04 4.61 -1.26
CA PHE A 92 10.08 3.84 -0.01
C PHE A 92 10.48 4.78 1.13
N ASP A 93 9.79 4.66 2.26
CA ASP A 93 10.17 5.30 3.52
C ASP A 93 11.42 4.60 4.11
N LYS A 94 12.56 4.60 3.40
CA LYS A 94 13.84 4.19 3.99
C LYS A 94 14.41 5.37 4.78
N PRO A 95 14.69 5.23 6.09
CA PRO A 95 15.58 6.15 6.79
C PRO A 95 16.97 6.12 6.14
N MET A 96 17.73 7.22 6.20
CA MET A 96 19.13 7.15 5.80
C MET A 96 19.88 6.18 6.74
N PRO A 97 20.69 5.25 6.22
CA PRO A 97 21.33 4.19 7.03
C PRO A 97 22.19 4.70 8.19
N GLU A 98 22.75 5.91 8.08
CA GLU A 98 23.77 6.42 9.00
C GLU A 98 23.20 7.26 10.15
N THR A 99 21.99 7.79 10.00
CA THR A 99 21.43 8.73 10.99
C THR A 99 20.08 8.30 11.53
N GLU A 100 19.35 7.40 10.87
CA GLU A 100 17.96 7.00 11.19
C GLU A 100 16.93 8.15 11.27
N VAL A 101 17.41 9.39 11.15
CA VAL A 101 16.66 10.62 11.03
C VAL A 101 16.20 10.72 9.58
N LYS A 102 14.88 10.73 9.38
CA LYS A 102 14.31 11.27 8.14
C LYS A 102 14.75 12.75 8.10
N PRO A 103 15.58 13.21 7.13
CA PRO A 103 15.78 14.64 6.99
C PRO A 103 14.39 15.27 6.82
N ALA A 104 14.14 16.37 7.55
CA ALA A 104 12.86 17.09 7.57
C ALA A 104 12.57 17.76 6.21
N GLN A 105 12.47 16.95 5.14
CA GLN A 105 12.35 17.39 3.75
C GLN A 105 11.04 18.14 3.55
N LEU A 106 9.93 17.67 4.12
CA LEU A 106 8.63 18.33 3.97
C LEU A 106 8.58 19.72 4.61
N ALA A 107 9.31 19.95 5.70
CA ALA A 107 9.39 21.28 6.33
C ALA A 107 10.08 22.31 5.41
N ASP A 108 11.09 21.89 4.66
CA ASP A 108 11.76 22.73 3.67
C ASP A 108 10.83 23.11 2.51
N TYR A 109 10.01 22.17 2.01
CA TYR A 109 8.98 22.46 1.01
C TYR A 109 7.87 23.38 1.54
N ALA A 110 7.36 23.11 2.74
CA ALA A 110 6.33 23.95 3.36
C ALA A 110 6.83 25.39 3.56
N ALA A 111 8.11 25.57 3.91
CA ALA A 111 8.72 26.89 4.01
C ALA A 111 9.00 27.55 2.66
N TRP A 112 9.30 26.78 1.62
CA TRP A 112 9.35 27.31 0.25
C TRP A 112 7.97 27.84 -0.16
N LYS A 113 6.90 27.05 0.04
CA LYS A 113 5.52 27.47 -0.26
C LYS A 113 5.12 28.73 0.51
N ARG A 114 5.39 28.77 1.82
CA ARG A 114 5.08 29.94 2.67
C ARG A 114 5.79 31.21 2.22
N ARG A 115 7.03 31.11 1.73
CA ARG A 115 7.78 32.28 1.22
C ARG A 115 7.29 32.76 -0.14
N LYS A 116 6.88 31.84 -1.02
CA LYS A 116 6.42 32.18 -2.37
C LYS A 116 4.98 32.71 -2.39
N GLY A 117 4.13 32.25 -1.48
CA GLY A 117 2.78 32.77 -1.32
C GLY A 117 1.75 32.10 -2.25
N ALA A 118 0.70 32.85 -2.59
CA ALA A 118 -0.40 32.34 -3.41
C ALA A 118 0.06 31.96 -4.83
N GLY A 119 -0.59 30.97 -5.45
CA GLY A 119 -0.26 30.47 -6.79
C GLY A 119 0.93 29.51 -6.85
N HIS A 120 1.52 29.14 -5.71
CA HIS A 120 2.58 28.14 -5.63
C HIS A 120 2.10 26.86 -4.91
N HIS A 121 2.49 25.72 -5.45
CA HIS A 121 2.02 24.40 -5.03
C HIS A 121 3.18 23.51 -4.60
N VAL A 122 2.94 22.73 -3.54
CA VAL A 122 3.82 21.63 -3.14
C VAL A 122 2.98 20.37 -3.15
N LEU A 123 3.38 19.44 -3.99
CA LEU A 123 2.72 18.17 -4.20
C LEU A 123 3.60 17.03 -3.67
N LEU A 124 2.96 16.00 -3.14
CA LEU A 124 3.63 14.80 -2.66
C LEU A 124 2.99 13.58 -3.34
N LEU A 125 3.80 12.79 -4.03
CA LEU A 125 3.44 11.47 -4.53
C LEU A 125 4.05 10.40 -3.62
N SER A 126 3.21 9.60 -2.96
CA SER A 126 3.69 8.64 -1.96
C SER A 126 2.87 7.36 -1.92
N ARG A 127 3.48 6.22 -1.57
CA ARG A 127 2.69 5.00 -1.31
C ARG A 127 1.84 5.09 -0.05
N GLU A 128 2.40 5.70 0.99
CA GLU A 128 1.73 5.92 2.29
C GLU A 128 1.12 7.31 2.33
N LEU A 129 -0.13 7.42 2.79
CA LEU A 129 -0.78 8.71 2.91
C LEU A 129 -0.48 9.36 4.27
N TYR A 130 -0.02 10.60 4.22
CA TYR A 130 0.17 11.45 5.38
C TYR A 130 -0.40 12.83 5.10
N ARG A 131 -0.97 13.46 6.14
CA ARG A 131 -1.34 14.88 6.06
C ARG A 131 -0.14 15.74 6.42
N SER A 132 0.12 16.78 5.64
CA SER A 132 1.02 17.86 6.01
C SER A 132 0.40 19.20 5.61
N GLU A 133 0.65 20.24 6.39
CA GLU A 133 0.07 21.56 6.15
C GLU A 133 0.68 22.19 4.89
N GLY A 134 -0.17 22.69 4.00
CA GLY A 134 0.27 23.32 2.75
C GLY A 134 0.83 22.34 1.70
N ILE A 135 0.86 21.04 1.97
CA ILE A 135 1.33 20.01 1.04
C ILE A 135 0.14 19.15 0.64
N GLU A 136 -0.10 19.05 -0.66
CA GLU A 136 -1.13 18.17 -1.17
C GLU A 136 -0.54 16.79 -1.48
N ALA A 137 -1.02 15.76 -0.80
CA ALA A 137 -0.53 14.40 -0.97
C ALA A 137 -1.50 13.56 -1.80
N ARG A 138 -0.95 12.77 -2.71
CA ARG A 138 -1.66 11.75 -3.51
C ARG A 138 -0.82 10.50 -3.59
N ARG A 139 -1.50 9.37 -3.78
CA ARG A 139 -0.83 8.09 -3.99
C ARG A 139 -0.41 7.89 -5.44
N TRP A 140 0.55 6.98 -5.61
CA TRP A 140 0.99 6.51 -6.92
C TRP A 140 -0.15 5.92 -7.75
N ASP A 141 -1.11 5.23 -7.13
CA ASP A 141 -2.24 4.65 -7.84
C ASP A 141 -3.15 5.72 -8.49
N ALA A 142 -3.23 6.92 -7.92
CA ALA A 142 -3.94 8.03 -8.53
C ALA A 142 -3.23 8.51 -9.81
N LEU A 143 -1.89 8.53 -9.80
CA LEU A 143 -1.10 8.82 -11.00
C LEU A 143 -1.28 7.72 -12.04
N THR A 144 -1.11 6.45 -11.68
CA THR A 144 -1.19 5.36 -12.67
C THR A 144 -2.58 5.24 -13.28
N ARG A 145 -3.64 5.28 -12.46
CA ARG A 145 -5.03 5.29 -12.94
C ARG A 145 -5.28 6.41 -13.94
N HIS A 146 -4.75 7.60 -13.67
CA HIS A 146 -4.85 8.73 -14.60
C HIS A 146 -4.04 8.49 -15.88
N LEU A 147 -2.81 7.99 -15.76
CA LEU A 147 -1.91 7.76 -16.88
C LEU A 147 -2.38 6.63 -17.82
N ARG A 148 -3.20 5.67 -17.36
CA ARG A 148 -3.76 4.60 -18.21
C ARG A 148 -4.47 5.13 -19.46
N LYS A 149 -5.09 6.31 -19.42
CA LYS A 149 -5.74 6.90 -20.61
C LYS A 149 -4.75 7.32 -21.72
N PHE A 150 -3.46 7.37 -21.40
CA PHE A 150 -2.38 7.74 -22.31
C PHE A 150 -1.49 6.55 -22.70
N SER A 151 -1.60 5.39 -22.05
CA SER A 151 -0.70 4.25 -22.26
C SER A 151 -0.73 3.71 -23.69
N ALA A 152 -1.90 3.69 -24.33
CA ALA A 152 -2.06 3.27 -25.72
C ALA A 152 -1.36 4.20 -26.74
N ARG A 153 -1.01 5.43 -26.32
CA ARG A 153 -0.40 6.46 -27.19
C ARG A 153 1.07 6.72 -26.85
N SER A 154 1.60 6.10 -25.80
CA SER A 154 2.94 6.36 -25.30
C SER A 154 3.49 5.13 -24.58
N GLU A 155 4.45 4.46 -25.24
CA GLU A 155 5.17 3.32 -24.68
C GLU A 155 5.85 3.68 -23.36
N LEU A 156 6.38 4.90 -23.25
CA LEU A 156 7.00 5.36 -22.00
C LEU A 156 6.00 5.43 -20.85
N VAL A 157 4.76 5.85 -21.11
CA VAL A 157 3.69 5.86 -20.10
C VAL A 157 3.26 4.43 -19.75
N ALA A 158 3.12 3.55 -20.75
CA ALA A 158 2.80 2.14 -20.51
C ALA A 158 3.87 1.47 -19.62
N MET A 159 5.14 1.63 -19.95
CA MET A 159 6.26 1.11 -19.15
C MET A 159 6.29 1.65 -17.72
N LEU A 160 5.99 2.95 -17.52
CA LEU A 160 5.93 3.53 -16.17
C LEU A 160 4.80 2.88 -15.34
N ILE A 161 3.64 2.61 -15.96
CA ILE A 161 2.51 1.95 -15.30
C ILE A 161 2.92 0.52 -14.92
N GLU A 162 3.47 -0.25 -15.86
CA GLU A 162 3.94 -1.62 -15.62
C GLU A 162 4.95 -1.68 -14.47
N TYR A 163 5.94 -0.79 -14.46
CA TYR A 163 6.92 -0.70 -13.37
C TYR A 163 6.26 -0.43 -12.01
N LEU A 164 5.32 0.52 -11.95
CA LEU A 164 4.62 0.85 -10.70
C LEU A 164 3.71 -0.29 -10.23
N GLU A 165 3.14 -1.07 -11.15
CA GLU A 165 2.41 -2.31 -10.85
C GLU A 165 3.36 -3.39 -10.31
N GLU A 166 4.49 -3.62 -10.97
CA GLU A 166 5.51 -4.58 -10.54
C GLU A 166 5.98 -4.32 -9.10
N GLU A 167 6.08 -3.06 -8.72
CA GLU A 167 6.58 -2.63 -7.42
C GLU A 167 5.48 -2.48 -6.35
N GLY A 168 4.22 -2.78 -6.70
CA GLY A 168 3.07 -2.71 -5.79
C GLY A 168 2.68 -1.27 -5.39
N ASN A 169 2.99 -0.31 -6.25
CA ASN A 169 2.60 1.09 -6.13
C ASN A 169 1.35 1.45 -6.96
N ALA A 170 0.90 0.54 -7.81
CA ALA A 170 -0.32 0.64 -8.59
C ALA A 170 -1.19 -0.61 -8.44
N MET A 171 -2.50 -0.42 -8.54
CA MET A 171 -3.45 -1.52 -8.49
C MET A 171 -3.39 -2.29 -9.81
N GLN A 172 -3.29 -3.62 -9.72
CA GLN A 172 -3.29 -4.53 -10.86
C GLN A 172 -4.65 -5.18 -10.99
N ASP A 173 -5.24 -5.15 -12.19
CA ASP A 173 -6.36 -6.05 -12.49
C ASP A 173 -5.82 -7.49 -12.50
N ILE A 174 -6.64 -8.41 -12.00
CA ILE A 174 -6.25 -9.83 -11.82
C ILE A 174 -7.19 -10.69 -12.65
N ASP A 175 -6.65 -11.60 -13.46
CA ASP A 175 -7.46 -12.60 -14.14
C ASP A 175 -8.07 -13.56 -13.11
N GLY A 176 -9.36 -13.35 -12.81
CA GLY A 176 -10.08 -14.14 -11.82
C GLY A 176 -10.14 -15.63 -12.15
N ARG A 177 -10.07 -16.02 -13.43
CA ARG A 177 -10.11 -17.41 -13.89
C ARG A 177 -8.77 -18.09 -13.63
N ALA A 178 -7.67 -17.44 -13.99
CA ALA A 178 -6.32 -17.92 -13.69
C ALA A 178 -6.07 -18.00 -12.18
N LEU A 179 -6.49 -17.00 -11.42
CA LEU A 179 -6.43 -17.03 -9.95
C LEU A 179 -7.24 -18.20 -9.38
N THR A 180 -8.51 -18.37 -9.79
CA THR A 180 -9.36 -19.47 -9.30
C THR A 180 -8.74 -20.84 -9.54
N ARG A 181 -8.20 -21.08 -10.75
CA ARG A 181 -7.49 -22.33 -11.08
C ARG A 181 -6.28 -22.55 -10.17
N TYR A 182 -5.55 -21.50 -9.83
CA TYR A 182 -4.39 -21.58 -8.93
C TYR A 182 -4.80 -21.92 -7.51
N LEU A 183 -5.80 -21.23 -6.96
CA LEU A 183 -6.26 -21.49 -5.60
C LEU A 183 -6.86 -22.89 -5.45
N LYS A 184 -7.55 -23.40 -6.48
CA LYS A 184 -8.02 -24.80 -6.52
C LYS A 184 -6.86 -25.80 -6.53
N ARG A 185 -5.74 -25.52 -7.20
CA ARG A 185 -4.55 -26.38 -7.14
C ARG A 185 -3.98 -26.48 -5.73
N LEU A 186 -4.07 -25.41 -4.94
CA LEU A 186 -3.60 -25.40 -3.55
C LEU A 186 -4.54 -26.19 -2.62
N LEU A 187 -5.86 -26.03 -2.81
CA LEU A 187 -6.89 -26.42 -1.85
C LEU A 187 -7.81 -27.58 -2.27
N CYS A 188 -7.70 -28.10 -3.50
CA CYS A 188 -8.58 -29.17 -4.00
C CYS A 188 -7.77 -30.36 -4.52
N ASN A 189 -8.40 -31.54 -4.54
CA ASN A 189 -7.87 -32.73 -5.19
C ASN A 189 -8.00 -32.68 -6.73
N LYS A 190 -7.47 -31.63 -7.39
CA LYS A 190 -7.44 -31.55 -8.86
C LYS A 190 -6.08 -31.03 -9.35
N PRO A 191 -5.36 -31.77 -10.20
CA PRO A 191 -4.12 -31.28 -10.81
C PRO A 191 -4.44 -30.20 -11.84
N GLY A 192 -4.24 -28.93 -11.47
CA GLY A 192 -4.18 -27.81 -12.42
C GLY A 192 -2.80 -27.75 -13.06
N ALA A 193 -2.46 -28.71 -13.92
CA ALA A 193 -1.12 -28.82 -14.52
C ALA A 193 -0.75 -27.66 -15.47
N ASN A 194 -1.74 -26.93 -16.01
CA ASN A 194 -1.55 -25.93 -17.07
C ASN A 194 -1.92 -24.49 -16.65
N ASN A 195 -1.55 -24.06 -15.43
CA ASN A 195 -1.82 -22.69 -14.97
C ASN A 195 -0.52 -21.91 -14.69
N LEU A 196 0.18 -21.51 -15.75
CA LEU A 196 1.41 -20.71 -15.65
C LEU A 196 1.12 -19.28 -15.15
N ASN A 197 -0.05 -18.71 -15.47
CA ASN A 197 -0.41 -17.35 -15.08
C ASN A 197 -0.90 -17.26 -13.64
N GLY A 198 -1.47 -18.33 -13.09
CA GLY A 198 -2.00 -18.38 -11.73
C GLY A 198 -1.09 -17.83 -10.62
N PRO A 199 0.19 -18.25 -10.55
CA PRO A 199 1.15 -17.66 -9.62
C PRO A 199 1.38 -16.16 -9.81
N VAL A 200 1.36 -15.67 -11.06
CA VAL A 200 1.49 -14.24 -11.39
C VAL A 200 0.28 -13.48 -10.86
N GLU A 201 -0.93 -13.97 -11.12
CA GLU A 201 -2.19 -13.41 -10.59
C GLU A 201 -2.21 -13.38 -9.05
N PHE A 202 -1.68 -14.42 -8.41
CA PHE A 202 -1.57 -14.46 -6.96
C PHE A 202 -0.52 -13.47 -6.42
N ALA A 203 0.57 -13.24 -7.16
CA ALA A 203 1.55 -12.22 -6.82
C ALA A 203 0.96 -10.81 -6.97
N ALA A 204 0.17 -10.56 -8.03
CA ALA A 204 -0.57 -9.31 -8.21
C ALA A 204 -1.57 -9.08 -7.05
N LEU A 205 -2.26 -10.13 -6.59
CA LEU A 205 -3.13 -10.07 -5.41
C LEU A 205 -2.38 -9.64 -4.14
N LEU A 206 -1.18 -10.18 -3.90
CA LEU A 206 -0.32 -9.77 -2.77
C LEU A 206 0.08 -8.28 -2.89
N LYS A 207 0.45 -7.83 -4.08
CA LYS A 207 0.80 -6.42 -4.34
C LYS A 207 -0.39 -5.49 -4.18
N ASN A 208 -1.60 -5.89 -4.57
CA ASN A 208 -2.82 -5.13 -4.34
C ASN A 208 -3.10 -4.97 -2.84
N VAL A 209 -2.92 -6.03 -2.04
CA VAL A 209 -3.02 -5.95 -0.57
C VAL A 209 -1.93 -5.05 0.03
N GLN A 210 -0.71 -5.06 -0.54
CA GLN A 210 0.37 -4.14 -0.16
C GLN A 210 -0.04 -2.68 -0.38
N LEU A 211 -0.57 -2.35 -1.56
CA LEU A 211 -1.02 -1.01 -1.90
C LEU A 211 -2.15 -0.53 -0.97
N VAL A 212 -3.16 -1.38 -0.76
CA VAL A 212 -4.28 -1.10 0.16
C VAL A 212 -3.76 -0.86 1.59
N SER A 213 -2.75 -1.62 2.02
CA SER A 213 -2.15 -1.43 3.35
C SER A 213 -1.54 -0.03 3.54
N GLY A 214 -1.12 0.62 2.45
CA GLY A 214 -0.55 1.97 2.43
C GLY A 214 -1.49 3.04 3.00
N VAL A 215 -2.82 2.86 2.86
CA VAL A 215 -3.84 3.76 3.43
C VAL A 215 -3.85 3.71 4.95
N PHE A 216 -3.65 2.53 5.52
CA PHE A 216 -3.72 2.32 6.96
C PHE A 216 -2.36 2.49 7.63
N HIS A 217 -1.28 2.44 6.86
CA HIS A 217 0.07 2.35 7.35
C HIS A 217 0.44 3.51 8.30
N GLY A 218 0.13 4.74 7.89
CA GLY A 218 0.34 5.93 8.71
C GLY A 218 -0.40 5.84 10.05
N HIS A 219 -1.63 5.33 10.06
CA HIS A 219 -2.44 5.21 11.28
C HIS A 219 -1.80 4.27 12.30
N PHE A 220 -1.34 3.10 11.85
CA PHE A 220 -0.65 2.13 12.71
C PHE A 220 0.70 2.68 13.20
N LYS A 221 1.51 3.28 12.33
CA LYS A 221 2.80 3.88 12.68
C LYS A 221 2.66 4.94 13.77
N THR A 222 1.76 5.90 13.55
CA THR A 222 1.54 7.01 14.49
C THR A 222 0.96 6.50 15.80
N ALA A 223 -0.03 5.60 15.77
CA ALA A 223 -0.62 5.06 16.99
C ALA A 223 0.39 4.28 17.84
N TRP A 224 1.24 3.45 17.22
CA TRP A 224 2.26 2.68 17.93
C TRP A 224 3.36 3.58 18.52
N ARG A 225 3.89 4.51 17.72
CA ARG A 225 4.92 5.46 18.16
C ARG A 225 4.43 6.33 19.31
N SER A 226 3.26 6.95 19.16
CA SER A 226 2.69 7.81 20.21
C SER A 226 2.34 7.04 21.48
N ALA A 227 1.95 5.76 21.36
CA ALA A 227 1.75 4.91 22.53
C ALA A 227 3.07 4.65 23.26
N GLY A 228 4.14 4.30 22.53
CA GLY A 228 5.47 4.07 23.11
C GLY A 228 6.03 5.29 23.83
N LEU A 229 6.01 6.46 23.17
CA LEU A 229 6.44 7.72 23.80
C LEU A 229 5.65 8.04 25.07
N SER A 230 4.34 7.76 25.09
CA SER A 230 3.47 8.02 26.24
C SER A 230 3.68 7.05 27.40
N THR A 231 4.22 5.85 27.17
CA THR A 231 4.35 4.80 28.21
C THR A 231 5.78 4.54 28.63
N GLU A 232 6.74 4.72 27.72
CA GLU A 232 8.16 4.42 27.92
C GLU A 232 9.05 5.67 27.87
N GLY A 233 8.49 6.85 27.54
CA GLY A 233 9.18 8.14 27.52
C GLY A 233 9.85 8.47 26.17
N GLU A 234 10.58 9.60 26.15
CA GLU A 234 11.20 10.14 24.92
C GLU A 234 12.33 9.27 24.36
N GLY A 235 12.93 8.41 25.19
CA GLY A 235 13.95 7.44 24.78
C GLY A 235 13.43 6.18 24.08
N TYR A 236 12.14 6.13 23.72
CA TYR A 236 11.53 4.98 23.05
C TYR A 236 12.07 4.79 21.61
N ASP A 237 13.13 3.99 21.46
CA ASP A 237 13.74 3.65 20.18
C ASP A 237 13.18 2.36 19.56
N ARG A 238 11.86 2.31 19.38
CA ARG A 238 11.23 1.20 18.65
C ARG A 238 10.51 1.71 17.42
N ARG A 239 11.13 1.41 16.29
CA ARG A 239 10.62 1.70 14.95
C ARG A 239 9.34 0.93 14.74
N SER A 240 8.27 1.66 14.44
CA SER A 240 7.06 1.03 13.91
C SER A 240 7.42 0.33 12.60
N LYS A 241 7.19 -0.99 12.55
CA LYS A 241 7.53 -1.81 11.39
C LYS A 241 6.49 -1.65 10.30
N VAL A 242 6.95 -1.70 9.06
CA VAL A 242 6.07 -1.77 7.89
C VAL A 242 5.15 -2.99 8.01
N ALA A 243 3.95 -2.92 7.43
CA ALA A 243 3.05 -4.06 7.39
C ALA A 243 3.74 -5.21 6.66
N SER A 244 3.74 -6.41 7.22
CA SER A 244 4.12 -7.60 6.45
C SER A 244 2.92 -8.04 5.63
N ILE A 245 3.13 -8.33 4.34
CA ILE A 245 2.12 -8.93 3.48
C ILE A 245 2.35 -10.43 3.45
N ASP A 246 1.29 -11.20 3.68
CA ASP A 246 1.38 -12.64 3.90
C ASP A 246 0.05 -13.30 3.50
N PHE A 247 0.01 -14.64 3.53
CA PHE A 247 -1.21 -15.39 3.30
C PHE A 247 -1.31 -16.63 4.19
N GLU A 248 -2.53 -17.03 4.50
CA GLU A 248 -2.85 -18.27 5.23
C GLU A 248 -3.80 -19.14 4.40
N LEU A 249 -3.55 -20.44 4.39
CA LEU A 249 -4.36 -21.46 3.73
C LEU A 249 -4.97 -22.38 4.79
N TRP A 250 -6.28 -22.60 4.72
CA TRP A 250 -6.95 -23.62 5.53
C TRP A 250 -7.67 -24.60 4.63
N ASN A 251 -7.23 -25.86 4.65
CA ASN A 251 -7.86 -26.91 3.87
C ASN A 251 -9.15 -27.39 4.55
N ARG A 252 -10.20 -27.58 3.76
CA ARG A 252 -11.37 -28.35 4.14
C ARG A 252 -11.12 -29.80 3.75
N LEU A 253 -11.25 -30.70 4.71
CA LEU A 253 -11.02 -32.13 4.49
C LEU A 253 -12.30 -32.80 3.97
N LYS A 254 -12.14 -33.79 3.10
CA LYS A 254 -13.19 -34.78 2.83
C LYS A 254 -13.49 -35.56 4.12
N PRO A 255 -14.71 -36.09 4.30
CA PRO A 255 -14.98 -37.04 5.37
C PRO A 255 -14.06 -38.25 5.22
N VAL A 256 -13.18 -38.49 6.19
CA VAL A 256 -12.26 -39.65 6.19
C VAL A 256 -12.72 -40.63 7.27
N LYS A 257 -12.83 -41.91 6.92
CA LYS A 257 -13.25 -42.96 7.88
C LYS A 257 -12.12 -43.37 8.84
N ASN A 258 -10.85 -43.27 8.41
CA ASN A 258 -9.67 -43.58 9.21
C ASN A 258 -8.72 -42.37 9.25
N VAL A 259 -8.51 -41.80 10.44
CA VAL A 259 -7.80 -40.52 10.65
C VAL A 259 -6.27 -40.67 10.64
N GLU A 260 -5.75 -41.90 10.69
CA GLU A 260 -4.34 -42.17 11.01
C GLU A 260 -3.32 -41.75 9.93
N VAL A 261 -3.72 -41.46 8.68
CA VAL A 261 -2.79 -41.10 7.60
C VAL A 261 -3.29 -39.91 6.77
N LEU A 262 -3.50 -38.76 7.43
CA LEU A 262 -3.86 -37.51 6.72
C LEU A 262 -2.65 -36.80 6.11
N LEU A 263 -1.47 -36.98 6.68
CA LEU A 263 -0.24 -36.32 6.27
C LEU A 263 0.67 -37.29 5.52
N ASP A 264 1.41 -36.78 4.54
CA ASP A 264 2.52 -37.48 3.90
C ASP A 264 3.78 -37.47 4.79
N ASP A 265 4.84 -38.13 4.34
CA ASP A 265 6.10 -38.24 5.07
C ASP A 265 6.78 -36.87 5.29
N ASP A 266 6.41 -35.85 4.50
CA ASP A 266 6.87 -34.46 4.64
C ASP A 266 5.98 -33.62 5.58
N GLY A 267 4.98 -34.23 6.22
CA GLY A 267 4.01 -33.56 7.09
C GLY A 267 2.99 -32.70 6.34
N ARG A 268 2.81 -32.90 5.03
CA ARG A 268 1.84 -32.17 4.20
C ARG A 268 0.55 -32.97 4.05
N LEU A 269 -0.57 -32.28 3.95
CA LEU A 269 -1.86 -32.92 3.73
C LEU A 269 -1.91 -33.57 2.34
N TRP A 270 -2.19 -34.89 2.27
CA TRP A 270 -2.39 -35.60 1.01
C TRP A 270 -3.50 -34.94 0.18
N ASN A 271 -3.23 -34.75 -1.12
CA ASN A 271 -4.15 -34.06 -2.02
C ASN A 271 -5.53 -34.73 -2.10
N GLU A 272 -5.59 -36.06 -1.98
CA GLU A 272 -6.83 -36.82 -2.07
C GLU A 272 -7.87 -36.44 -1.00
N TYR A 273 -7.42 -35.97 0.16
CA TYR A 273 -8.30 -35.53 1.26
C TYR A 273 -8.74 -34.08 1.12
N LYS A 274 -8.18 -33.30 0.18
CA LYS A 274 -8.53 -31.89 0.00
C LYS A 274 -9.89 -31.73 -0.70
N ASN A 275 -10.75 -30.89 -0.12
CA ASN A 275 -12.09 -30.59 -0.63
C ASN A 275 -12.41 -29.09 -0.62
N GLY A 276 -11.46 -28.29 -1.10
CA GLY A 276 -11.54 -26.84 -1.01
C GLY A 276 -10.99 -26.33 0.32
N GLY A 277 -11.38 -25.12 0.70
CA GLY A 277 -10.81 -24.46 1.85
C GLY A 277 -10.94 -22.95 1.77
N THR A 278 -10.11 -22.25 2.54
CA THR A 278 -10.04 -20.80 2.52
C THR A 278 -8.62 -20.31 2.31
N VAL A 279 -8.50 -19.20 1.57
CA VAL A 279 -7.24 -18.46 1.40
C VAL A 279 -7.45 -17.06 1.93
N PHE A 280 -6.68 -16.65 2.93
CA PHE A 280 -6.67 -15.28 3.43
C PHE A 280 -5.36 -14.62 3.02
N VAL A 281 -5.42 -13.63 2.14
CA VAL A 281 -4.29 -12.78 1.77
C VAL A 281 -4.41 -11.48 2.56
N PHE A 282 -3.41 -11.13 3.35
CA PHE A 282 -3.55 -10.05 4.32
C PHE A 282 -2.29 -9.22 4.53
N ALA A 283 -2.52 -7.96 4.90
CA ALA A 283 -1.53 -7.13 5.54
C ALA A 283 -1.58 -7.35 7.06
N ARG A 284 -0.41 -7.36 7.71
CA ARG A 284 -0.28 -7.58 9.15
C ARG A 284 0.57 -6.51 9.81
N HIS A 285 0.00 -5.84 10.80
CA HIS A 285 0.68 -4.87 11.65
C HIS A 285 0.99 -5.45 13.02
N SER A 286 2.19 -5.19 13.53
CA SER A 286 2.68 -5.71 14.81
C SER A 286 2.55 -4.68 15.93
N LEU A 287 1.84 -5.05 16.99
CA LEU A 287 1.66 -4.25 18.22
C LEU A 287 2.26 -5.01 19.41
N GLY A 288 3.57 -5.21 19.41
CA GLY A 288 4.30 -6.00 20.43
C GLY A 288 5.04 -7.21 19.84
N HIS A 289 5.75 -7.95 20.68
CA HIS A 289 6.63 -9.06 20.27
C HIS A 289 6.81 -10.05 21.42
N ALA A 290 7.38 -11.22 21.09
CA ALA A 290 7.62 -12.33 22.02
C ALA A 290 6.36 -12.63 22.85
N GLU A 291 6.47 -12.60 24.17
CA GLU A 291 5.41 -12.92 25.11
C GLU A 291 4.19 -12.00 25.04
N ASN A 292 4.35 -10.78 24.52
CA ASN A 292 3.28 -9.81 24.36
C ASN A 292 2.96 -9.59 22.89
N TRP A 293 3.07 -10.61 22.04
CA TRP A 293 2.76 -10.45 20.62
C TRP A 293 1.26 -10.17 20.41
N MET A 294 0.98 -9.18 19.57
CA MET A 294 -0.36 -8.88 19.05
C MET A 294 -0.24 -8.40 17.62
N ARG A 295 -1.17 -8.84 16.77
CA ARG A 295 -1.18 -8.61 15.33
C ARG A 295 -2.58 -8.19 14.92
N VAL A 296 -2.68 -7.07 14.22
CA VAL A 296 -3.90 -6.69 13.50
C VAL A 296 -3.70 -7.06 12.04
N ARG A 297 -4.59 -7.88 11.51
CA ARG A 297 -4.52 -8.40 10.14
C ARG A 297 -5.77 -7.99 9.39
N TYR A 298 -5.63 -7.66 8.12
CA TYR A 298 -6.76 -7.31 7.27
C TYR A 298 -6.41 -7.53 5.81
N GLY A 299 -7.42 -7.88 5.00
CA GLY A 299 -7.24 -8.16 3.58
C GLY A 299 -8.41 -8.92 2.98
N MET A 300 -8.11 -9.86 2.09
CA MET A 300 -9.05 -10.54 1.22
C MET A 300 -9.08 -12.04 1.54
N LEU A 301 -10.26 -12.56 1.84
CA LEU A 301 -10.52 -13.97 2.11
C LEU A 301 -11.33 -14.57 0.95
N PHE A 302 -10.88 -15.71 0.43
CA PHE A 302 -11.57 -16.48 -0.60
C PHE A 302 -11.96 -17.85 -0.04
N GLU A 303 -13.22 -18.24 -0.21
CA GLU A 303 -13.65 -19.62 0.00
C GLU A 303 -13.64 -20.35 -1.34
N ILE A 304 -12.83 -21.40 -1.41
CA ILE A 304 -12.61 -22.21 -2.60
C ILE A 304 -13.29 -23.56 -2.42
N THR A 305 -14.03 -24.00 -3.43
CA THR A 305 -14.61 -25.33 -3.51
C THR A 305 -14.28 -26.01 -4.84
N PRO A 306 -14.38 -27.35 -4.94
CA PRO A 306 -14.13 -28.06 -6.19
C PRO A 306 -15.01 -27.62 -7.37
N GLU A 307 -16.19 -27.09 -7.08
CA GLU A 307 -17.20 -26.62 -8.03
C GLU A 307 -16.95 -25.19 -8.53
N ASN A 308 -15.98 -24.47 -7.96
CA ASN A 308 -15.69 -23.12 -8.46
C ASN A 308 -15.08 -23.14 -9.86
N ASP A 309 -15.59 -22.30 -10.75
CA ASP A 309 -15.11 -22.13 -12.11
C ASP A 309 -15.42 -20.71 -12.60
N GLU A 310 -15.37 -20.49 -13.92
CA GLU A 310 -15.61 -19.17 -14.53
C GLU A 310 -17.06 -18.69 -14.35
N ASN A 311 -18.03 -19.60 -14.32
CA ASN A 311 -19.45 -19.29 -14.17
C ASN A 311 -19.90 -19.33 -12.69
N ASN A 312 -19.12 -19.99 -11.85
CA ASN A 312 -19.32 -20.09 -10.41
C ASN A 312 -18.05 -19.66 -9.67
N PRO A 313 -17.71 -18.35 -9.64
CA PRO A 313 -16.48 -17.89 -9.02
C PRO A 313 -16.46 -18.14 -7.50
N PRO A 314 -15.26 -18.16 -6.88
CA PRO A 314 -15.12 -18.24 -5.43
C PRO A 314 -15.96 -17.22 -4.66
N LYS A 315 -16.42 -17.58 -3.45
CA LYS A 315 -16.96 -16.57 -2.55
C LYS A 315 -15.82 -15.72 -2.01
N ALA A 316 -15.99 -14.41 -2.03
CA ALA A 316 -14.99 -13.46 -1.56
C ALA A 316 -15.50 -12.61 -0.39
N PHE A 317 -14.58 -12.28 0.51
CA PHE A 317 -14.83 -11.47 1.68
C PHE A 317 -13.67 -10.52 1.91
N LEU A 318 -13.98 -9.31 2.39
CA LEU A 318 -13.01 -8.50 3.11
C LEU A 318 -13.02 -8.95 4.56
N ARG A 319 -11.85 -9.17 5.15
CA ARG A 319 -11.71 -9.66 6.53
C ARG A 319 -10.72 -8.80 7.29
N ALA A 320 -11.03 -8.55 8.56
CA ALA A 320 -10.09 -8.05 9.55
C ALA A 320 -10.13 -8.92 10.81
N GLU A 321 -8.99 -9.05 11.49
CA GLU A 321 -8.88 -9.80 12.74
C GLU A 321 -7.76 -9.26 13.62
N VAL A 322 -7.91 -9.47 14.93
CA VAL A 322 -6.82 -9.26 15.90
C VAL A 322 -6.46 -10.62 16.49
N ARG A 323 -5.19 -10.99 16.38
CA ARG A 323 -4.61 -12.17 17.04
C ARG A 323 -3.54 -11.73 18.03
N GLY A 324 -3.40 -12.43 19.13
CA GLY A 324 -2.38 -12.12 20.14
C GLY A 324 -2.37 -13.15 21.25
N ARG A 325 -1.30 -13.20 22.05
CA ARG A 325 -1.21 -14.14 23.17
C ARG A 325 -2.38 -13.98 24.15
N ALA A 326 -2.71 -12.75 24.51
CA ALA A 326 -3.84 -12.47 25.40
C ALA A 326 -5.19 -12.94 24.80
N ILE A 327 -5.40 -12.79 23.49
CA ILE A 327 -6.61 -13.25 22.80
C ILE A 327 -6.68 -14.79 22.81
N TYR A 328 -5.56 -15.44 22.48
CA TYR A 328 -5.45 -16.90 22.46
C TYR A 328 -5.69 -17.52 23.85
N ASN A 329 -5.03 -16.98 24.89
CA ASN A 329 -5.16 -17.48 26.26
C ASN A 329 -6.59 -17.38 26.81
N ASN A 330 -7.40 -16.47 26.27
CA ASN A 330 -8.80 -16.31 26.66
C ASN A 330 -9.78 -17.01 25.70
N GLY A 331 -9.28 -17.79 24.73
CA GLY A 331 -10.11 -18.52 23.77
C GLY A 331 -10.99 -17.62 22.89
N LEU A 332 -10.63 -16.34 22.70
CA LEU A 332 -11.46 -15.39 21.97
C LEU A 332 -11.17 -15.40 20.47
N ALA A 333 -12.23 -15.32 19.66
CA ALA A 333 -12.14 -15.12 18.22
C ALA A 333 -12.52 -13.69 17.84
N ILE A 334 -11.53 -12.81 17.69
CA ILE A 334 -11.75 -11.40 17.31
C ILE A 334 -11.53 -11.22 15.82
N HIS A 335 -12.59 -11.43 15.04
CA HIS A 335 -12.61 -11.15 13.60
C HIS A 335 -13.94 -10.52 13.16
N ARG A 336 -13.92 -9.92 11.97
CA ARG A 336 -15.09 -9.47 11.23
C ARG A 336 -14.86 -9.65 9.73
N GLU A 337 -15.93 -9.96 9.04
CA GLU A 337 -15.93 -10.24 7.61
C GLU A 337 -17.07 -9.48 6.93
N ARG A 338 -16.86 -9.10 5.68
CA ARG A 338 -17.87 -8.49 4.81
C ARG A 338 -17.79 -9.16 3.45
N LYS A 339 -18.89 -9.79 3.03
CA LYS A 339 -18.99 -10.38 1.70
C LYS A 339 -18.80 -9.30 0.62
N ILE A 340 -18.06 -9.64 -0.42
CA ILE A 340 -17.84 -8.82 -1.61
C ILE A 340 -17.83 -9.72 -2.84
N ASP A 341 -18.21 -9.19 -4.00
CA ASP A 341 -18.16 -9.96 -5.23
C ASP A 341 -16.71 -10.17 -5.66
N PHE A 342 -16.40 -11.39 -6.13
CA PHE A 342 -15.05 -11.80 -6.52
C PHE A 342 -14.44 -10.89 -7.60
N VAL A 343 -15.26 -10.45 -8.56
CA VAL A 343 -14.86 -9.54 -9.65
C VAL A 343 -14.37 -8.18 -9.11
N HIS A 344 -14.88 -7.72 -7.97
CA HIS A 344 -14.42 -6.47 -7.35
C HIS A 344 -13.04 -6.60 -6.71
N LEU A 345 -12.55 -7.82 -6.47
CA LEU A 345 -11.19 -8.08 -5.97
C LEU A 345 -10.24 -8.56 -7.07
N THR A 346 -10.74 -8.70 -8.30
CA THR A 346 -10.01 -9.24 -9.45
C THR A 346 -10.12 -8.31 -10.65
N ASP A 347 -11.00 -8.59 -11.62
CA ASP A 347 -11.04 -7.89 -12.92
C ASP A 347 -11.50 -6.42 -12.85
N SER A 348 -12.00 -5.96 -11.70
CA SER A 348 -12.46 -4.57 -11.50
C SER A 348 -11.89 -3.94 -10.25
N VAL A 349 -10.79 -4.48 -9.70
CA VAL A 349 -10.26 -4.06 -8.40
C VAL A 349 -9.84 -2.59 -8.38
N GLU A 350 -9.32 -2.04 -9.48
CA GLU A 350 -8.97 -0.62 -9.55
C GLU A 350 -10.19 0.28 -9.35
N ARG A 351 -11.32 -0.02 -10.00
CA ARG A 351 -12.58 0.73 -9.88
C ARG A 351 -13.19 0.66 -8.48
N TYR A 352 -12.96 -0.45 -7.77
CA TYR A 352 -13.53 -0.70 -6.44
C TYR A 352 -12.56 -0.43 -5.29
N SER A 353 -11.33 0.01 -5.58
CA SER A 353 -10.25 0.24 -4.61
C SER A 353 -10.68 1.11 -3.42
N GLU A 354 -11.27 2.28 -3.67
CA GLU A 354 -11.73 3.20 -2.63
C GLU A 354 -12.84 2.58 -1.75
N LYS A 355 -13.71 1.78 -2.35
CA LYS A 355 -14.78 1.05 -1.63
C LYS A 355 -14.19 -0.06 -0.76
N ILE A 356 -13.18 -0.78 -1.26
CA ILE A 356 -12.43 -1.80 -0.51
C ILE A 356 -11.76 -1.17 0.70
N GLU A 357 -11.04 -0.07 0.51
CA GLU A 357 -10.36 0.68 1.58
C GLU A 357 -11.35 1.17 2.64
N THR A 358 -12.48 1.73 2.22
CA THR A 358 -13.56 2.17 3.12
C THR A 358 -14.13 1.00 3.93
N HIS A 359 -14.36 -0.15 3.30
CA HIS A 359 -14.87 -1.33 3.97
C HIS A 359 -13.85 -1.92 4.96
N LEU A 360 -12.57 -2.01 4.57
CA LEU A 360 -11.51 -2.46 5.46
C LEU A 360 -11.32 -1.52 6.64
N SER A 361 -11.39 -0.20 6.45
CA SER A 361 -11.33 0.77 7.56
C SER A 361 -12.38 0.48 8.63
N LYS A 362 -13.63 0.22 8.22
CA LYS A 362 -14.73 -0.14 9.13
C LYS A 362 -14.47 -1.48 9.83
N LEU A 363 -14.02 -2.50 9.10
CA LEU A 363 -13.70 -3.81 9.67
C LEU A 363 -12.57 -3.72 10.69
N ILE A 364 -11.51 -2.95 10.40
CA ILE A 364 -10.39 -2.71 11.33
C ILE A 364 -10.89 -1.99 12.59
N LEU A 365 -11.69 -0.94 12.43
CA LEU A 365 -12.31 -0.22 13.55
C LEU A 365 -13.12 -1.14 14.46
N ASP A 366 -13.94 -2.01 13.87
CA ASP A 366 -14.78 -2.95 14.62
C ASP A 366 -13.94 -3.96 15.42
N VAL A 367 -12.92 -4.58 14.80
CA VAL A 367 -12.10 -5.58 15.50
C VAL A 367 -11.23 -4.94 16.57
N VAL A 368 -10.70 -3.73 16.33
CA VAL A 368 -9.96 -2.96 17.34
C VAL A 368 -10.87 -2.57 18.50
N GLY A 369 -12.11 -2.14 18.23
CA GLY A 369 -13.12 -1.84 19.25
C GLY A 369 -13.41 -3.06 20.11
N LYS A 370 -13.74 -4.20 19.49
CA LYS A 370 -13.96 -5.47 20.20
C LYS A 370 -12.77 -5.88 21.06
N THR A 371 -11.53 -5.72 20.58
CA THR A 371 -10.33 -6.04 21.38
C THR A 371 -10.21 -5.18 22.63
N LEU A 372 -10.53 -3.89 22.54
CA LEU A 372 -10.53 -2.99 23.69
C LEU A 372 -11.64 -3.35 24.71
N ASP A 373 -12.80 -3.79 24.21
CA ASP A 373 -13.97 -4.11 25.05
C ASP A 373 -13.87 -5.50 25.71
N ALA A 374 -13.04 -6.40 25.16
CA ALA A 374 -12.89 -7.79 25.61
C ALA A 374 -12.20 -7.99 26.97
N LYS A 375 -11.92 -6.92 27.73
CA LYS A 375 -11.28 -6.95 29.06
C LYS A 375 -10.00 -7.81 29.13
N LEU A 376 -9.23 -7.82 28.05
CA LEU A 376 -7.98 -8.59 27.93
C LEU A 376 -6.86 -7.98 28.78
N HIS A 377 -5.97 -8.83 29.28
CA HIS A 377 -4.71 -8.44 29.91
C HIS A 377 -3.71 -7.95 28.85
N LEU A 378 -3.93 -6.74 28.34
CA LEU A 378 -3.03 -6.05 27.42
C LEU A 378 -2.07 -5.16 28.20
N ASN A 379 -0.82 -5.06 27.75
CA ASN A 379 0.10 -4.09 28.35
C ASN A 379 -0.35 -2.64 28.06
N ALA A 380 0.16 -1.69 28.84
CA ALA A 380 -0.25 -0.29 28.75
C ALA A 380 -0.05 0.29 27.34
N GLN A 381 1.08 -0.04 26.71
CA GLN A 381 1.41 0.43 25.36
C GLN A 381 0.41 -0.10 24.31
N GLN A 382 0.08 -1.39 24.35
CA GLN A 382 -0.87 -2.03 23.43
C GLN A 382 -2.26 -1.44 23.57
N LYS A 383 -2.75 -1.28 24.80
CA LYS A 383 -4.05 -0.68 25.08
C LYS A 383 -4.12 0.76 24.56
N LYS A 384 -3.05 1.54 24.79
CA LYS A 384 -2.93 2.91 24.27
C LYS A 384 -2.88 2.94 22.74
N ALA A 385 -2.07 2.07 22.11
CA ALA A 385 -1.93 2.00 20.66
C ALA A 385 -3.26 1.66 19.98
N LEU A 386 -4.00 0.67 20.47
CA LEU A 386 -5.33 0.32 19.95
C LEU A 386 -6.32 1.48 20.12
N SER A 387 -6.28 2.18 21.25
CA SER A 387 -7.14 3.34 21.51
C SER A 387 -6.84 4.50 20.55
N LEU A 388 -5.54 4.79 20.33
CA LEU A 388 -5.08 5.81 19.39
C LEU A 388 -5.42 5.45 17.94
N LEU A 389 -5.26 4.17 17.58
CA LEU A 389 -5.61 3.64 16.26
C LEU A 389 -7.11 3.79 16.00
N LYS A 390 -7.97 3.38 16.95
CA LYS A 390 -9.43 3.56 16.87
C LYS A 390 -9.77 5.03 16.62
N ARG A 391 -9.24 5.94 17.43
CA ARG A 391 -9.46 7.39 17.28
C ARG A 391 -9.00 7.91 15.93
N SER A 392 -7.83 7.48 15.46
CA SER A 392 -7.25 7.96 14.20
C SER A 392 -8.00 7.45 12.97
N LEU A 393 -8.49 6.22 12.99
CA LEU A 393 -9.30 5.69 11.89
C LEU A 393 -10.72 6.29 11.89
N SER A 394 -11.29 6.55 13.07
CA SER A 394 -12.63 7.17 13.19
C SER A 394 -12.69 8.62 12.72
N SER A 395 -11.56 9.34 12.68
CA SER A 395 -11.55 10.73 12.19
C SER A 395 -11.71 10.84 10.67
N ASN A 396 -11.57 9.73 9.93
CA ASN A 396 -11.48 9.70 8.46
C ASN A 396 -10.40 10.66 7.90
N GLN A 397 -9.43 11.06 8.71
CA GLN A 397 -8.32 11.92 8.31
C GLN A 397 -7.02 11.14 8.43
N GLN A 398 -6.20 11.22 7.39
CA GLN A 398 -4.85 10.68 7.41
C GLN A 398 -4.05 11.35 8.54
N PRO A 399 -3.22 10.58 9.28
CA PRO A 399 -2.46 11.13 10.38
C PRO A 399 -1.47 12.18 9.85
N ARG A 400 -1.19 13.18 10.67
CA ARG A 400 -0.14 14.12 10.36
C ARG A 400 1.18 13.38 10.28
N LEU A 401 2.01 13.70 9.28
CA LEU A 401 3.41 13.31 9.35
C LEU A 401 3.96 13.95 10.63
N LEU A 402 4.33 13.13 11.61
CA LEU A 402 4.99 13.65 12.80
C LEU A 402 6.37 14.13 12.33
N ASP A 403 6.59 15.44 12.34
CA ASP A 403 7.92 16.00 12.23
C ASP A 403 8.80 15.26 13.26
N ALA A 404 9.94 14.72 12.81
CA ALA A 404 10.98 14.39 13.76
C ALA A 404 11.25 15.69 14.53
N ALA A 405 11.18 15.63 15.86
CA ALA A 405 11.33 16.79 16.74
C ALA A 405 12.49 17.66 16.25
N ALA A 406 12.22 18.98 16.19
CA ALA A 406 13.01 19.99 15.52
C ALA A 406 14.49 19.96 15.84
#